data_AF-A0A499UU07-F1
#
_entry.id   AF-A0A499UU07-F1
#
_cell.length_a   1.000
_cell.length_b   1.000
_cell.length_c   1.000
_cell.angle_alpha   90.00
_cell.angle_beta   90.00
_cell.angle_gamma   90.00
#
_symmetry.space_group_name_H-M   'P 1'
#
loop_
_entity.id
_entity.type
_entity.pdbx_description
1 polymer ?
#
loop_
_entity_poly.entity_id
_entity_poly.type
_entity_poly.pdbx_seq_one_letter_code
_entity_poly.pdbx_strand_id
1 'polypeptide(L)'
;MTEWLLQSQHDELHLLPALPSQLPDGSVRGLLARGGFEVDISWRGGALGEARLTARAGGPARLRTAKEVRVTSGDAPVPTTRPEPGVTAFTANAGATYLVRPA
;
A
#
# COMPACT_ATOMS: atom_id res chain seq x y z
N MET A 1 -3.03 -5.17 20.79
CA MET A 1 -1.68 -4.61 20.59
C MET A 1 -1.27 -4.81 19.12
N THR A 2 -1.77 -3.98 18.20
CA THR A 2 -1.47 -4.02 16.74
C THR A 2 -1.45 -2.60 16.13
N GLU A 3 -1.36 -1.56 16.96
CA GLU A 3 -1.71 -0.18 16.58
C GLU A 3 -0.55 0.67 16.05
N TRP A 4 0.57 0.06 15.66
CA TRP A 4 1.79 0.79 15.25
C TRP A 4 2.14 0.66 13.76
N LEU A 5 1.46 -0.22 13.01
CA LEU A 5 1.82 -0.56 11.62
C LEU A 5 0.74 -0.20 10.59
N LEU A 6 -0.47 0.07 11.05
CA LEU A 6 -1.62 0.33 10.20
C LEU A 6 -2.63 1.20 10.95
N GLN A 7 -2.78 2.45 10.51
CA GLN A 7 -3.88 3.32 10.89
C GLN A 7 -4.83 3.41 9.70
N SER A 8 -6.10 3.11 9.94
CA SER A 8 -7.17 3.37 8.98
C SER A 8 -8.25 4.15 9.70
N GLN A 9 -8.07 5.45 9.64
CA GLN A 9 -9.12 6.44 9.81
C GLN A 9 -9.46 6.88 8.38
N HIS A 10 -10.73 6.89 7.98
CA HIS A 10 -11.20 7.30 6.65
C HIS A 10 -10.80 6.42 5.44
N ASP A 11 -10.81 5.08 5.59
CA ASP A 11 -10.56 4.12 4.48
C ASP A 11 -9.17 4.21 3.81
N GLU A 12 -8.18 4.78 4.51
CA GLU A 12 -6.79 4.87 4.02
C GLU A 12 -5.90 3.73 4.53
N LEU A 13 -5.08 3.16 3.63
CA LEU A 13 -3.95 2.31 3.95
C LEU A 13 -2.68 3.15 4.05
N HIS A 14 -2.13 3.34 5.24
CA HIS A 14 -0.79 3.92 5.41
C HIS A 14 0.27 2.83 5.28
N LEU A 15 1.07 2.86 4.23
CA LEU A 15 2.22 1.98 4.10
C LEU A 15 3.45 2.61 4.73
N LEU A 16 4.10 1.87 5.64
CA LEU A 16 5.33 2.29 6.32
C LEU A 16 5.21 3.66 7.04
N PRO A 17 4.15 3.93 7.84
CA PRO A 17 3.97 5.24 8.47
C PRO A 17 5.11 5.60 9.44
N ALA A 18 5.79 4.60 10.00
CA ALA A 18 6.87 4.77 10.95
C ALA A 18 7.89 3.62 10.81
N LEU A 19 8.48 3.43 9.64
CA LEU A 19 9.60 2.49 9.50
C LEU A 19 10.72 2.94 10.46
N PRO A 20 11.14 2.12 11.44
CA PRO A 20 12.24 2.49 12.32
C PRO A 20 13.51 2.67 11.49
N SER A 21 14.24 3.77 11.69
CA SER A 21 15.51 4.06 11.00
C SER A 21 16.58 2.96 11.18
N GLN A 22 16.35 2.04 12.13
CA GLN A 22 17.22 0.91 12.46
C GLN A 22 16.98 -0.34 11.56
N LEU A 23 15.97 -0.33 10.70
CA LEU A 23 15.67 -1.42 9.74
C LEU A 23 15.85 -0.92 8.31
N PRO A 24 17.09 -0.85 7.80
CA PRO A 24 17.37 -0.30 6.47
C PRO A 24 16.73 -1.14 5.35
N ASP A 25 16.61 -2.45 5.54
CA ASP A 25 16.00 -3.37 4.59
C ASP A 25 15.15 -4.42 5.31
N GLY A 26 14.15 -4.94 4.61
CA GLY A 26 13.26 -5.93 5.15
C GLY A 26 12.02 -6.16 4.29
N SER A 27 11.21 -7.13 4.72
CA SER A 27 9.92 -7.39 4.14
C SER A 27 8.95 -7.88 5.19
N VAL A 28 7.68 -7.49 5.06
CA VAL A 28 6.57 -7.99 5.85
C VAL A 28 5.51 -8.53 4.90
N ARG A 29 4.89 -9.65 5.25
CA ARG A 29 3.89 -10.33 4.42
C ARG A 29 2.64 -10.64 5.20
N GLY A 30 1.50 -10.69 4.51
CA GLY A 30 0.22 -11.05 5.10
C GLY A 30 -0.35 -10.00 6.06
N LEU A 31 0.00 -8.72 5.91
CA LEU A 31 -0.62 -7.66 6.69
C LEU A 31 -2.07 -7.48 6.24
N LEU A 32 -3.01 -7.73 7.13
CA LEU A 32 -4.42 -7.46 6.87
C LEU A 32 -4.72 -5.99 7.16
N ALA A 33 -5.04 -5.25 6.11
CA ALA A 33 -5.45 -3.87 6.18
C ALA A 33 -6.98 -3.72 6.20
N ARG A 34 -7.44 -2.68 6.92
CA ARG A 34 -8.84 -2.25 6.87
C ARG A 34 -9.21 -1.87 5.43
N GLY A 35 -10.44 -2.19 5.04
CA GLY A 35 -10.88 -2.19 3.63
C GLY A 35 -10.77 -3.57 2.95
N GLY A 36 -10.27 -4.60 3.65
CA GLY A 36 -10.23 -5.97 3.14
C GLY A 36 -9.07 -6.19 2.16
N PHE A 37 -7.91 -5.59 2.43
CA PHE A 37 -6.71 -5.81 1.64
C PHE A 37 -5.71 -6.64 2.44
N GLU A 38 -5.09 -7.62 1.79
CA GLU A 38 -3.90 -8.28 2.28
C GLU A 38 -2.69 -7.60 1.63
N VAL A 39 -1.72 -7.20 2.43
CA VAL A 39 -0.61 -6.35 2.00
C VAL A 39 0.71 -7.03 2.33
N ASP A 40 1.54 -7.20 1.30
CA ASP A 40 2.94 -7.53 1.43
C ASP A 40 3.76 -6.29 1.10
N ILE A 41 4.78 -5.98 1.89
CA ILE A 41 5.62 -4.80 1.68
C ILE A 41 7.08 -5.24 1.78
N SER A 42 7.90 -4.74 0.86
CA SER A 42 9.35 -4.83 0.89
C SER A 42 9.94 -3.43 0.83
N TRP A 43 11.01 -3.20 1.59
CA TRP A 43 11.72 -1.94 1.63
C TRP A 43 13.22 -2.16 1.60
N ARG A 44 13.94 -1.17 1.08
CA ARG A 44 15.41 -1.16 1.00
C ARG A 44 15.91 0.27 1.13
N GLY A 45 16.97 0.46 1.91
CA GLY A 45 17.50 1.79 2.22
C GLY A 45 16.49 2.69 2.95
N GLY A 46 15.62 2.11 3.78
CA GLY A 46 14.57 2.84 4.49
C GLY A 46 13.42 3.36 3.62
N ALA A 47 13.35 2.94 2.36
CA ALA A 47 12.32 3.36 1.42
C ALA A 47 11.55 2.15 0.86
N LEU A 48 10.28 2.36 0.54
CA LEU A 48 9.45 1.37 -0.14
C LEU A 48 10.14 0.89 -1.43
N GLY A 49 10.30 -0.42 -1.57
CA GLY A 49 10.77 -1.05 -2.81
C GLY A 49 9.61 -1.56 -3.65
N GLU A 50 8.76 -2.39 -3.04
CA GLU A 50 7.55 -2.93 -3.66
C GLU A 50 6.52 -3.25 -2.57
N ALA A 51 5.26 -2.94 -2.83
CA ALA A 51 4.13 -3.47 -2.08
C ALA A 51 3.17 -4.21 -3.00
N ARG A 52 2.67 -5.36 -2.53
CA ARG A 52 1.65 -6.16 -3.18
C ARG A 52 0.37 -6.04 -2.35
N LEU A 53 -0.71 -5.58 -2.97
CA LEU A 53 -2.02 -5.48 -2.34
C LEU A 53 -2.96 -6.47 -3.01
N THR A 54 -3.45 -7.44 -2.24
CA THR A 54 -4.48 -8.38 -2.67
C THR A 54 -5.82 -7.92 -2.12
N ALA A 55 -6.71 -7.48 -3.00
CA ALA A 55 -8.04 -7.02 -2.62
C ALA A 55 -8.95 -8.22 -2.35
N ARG A 56 -9.42 -8.40 -1.12
CA ARG A 56 -10.40 -9.44 -0.76
C ARG A 56 -11.82 -9.00 -1.09
N ALA A 57 -12.06 -7.69 -1.12
CA ALA A 57 -13.31 -7.07 -1.54
C ALA A 57 -13.02 -5.99 -2.60
N GLY A 58 -14.01 -5.72 -3.46
CA GLY A 58 -13.92 -4.63 -4.44
C GLY A 58 -14.35 -3.31 -3.82
N GLY A 59 -13.80 -2.20 -4.32
CA GLY A 59 -14.14 -0.86 -3.83
C GLY A 59 -13.01 0.15 -4.01
N PRO A 60 -13.21 1.38 -3.50
CA PRO A 60 -12.15 2.39 -3.50
C PRO A 60 -11.00 1.96 -2.58
N ALA A 61 -9.78 2.00 -3.10
CA ALA A 61 -8.55 1.83 -2.34
C ALA A 61 -7.83 3.17 -2.25
N ARG A 62 -7.48 3.60 -1.05
CA ARG A 62 -6.67 4.81 -0.81
C ARG A 62 -5.36 4.40 -0.16
N LEU A 63 -4.25 4.72 -0.81
CA LEU A 63 -2.91 4.38 -0.37
C LEU A 63 -2.14 5.64 -0.01
N ARG A 64 -1.67 5.75 1.23
CA ARG A 64 -0.76 6.81 1.64
C ARG A 64 0.68 6.30 1.68
N THR A 65 1.56 6.98 0.96
CA THR A 65 2.98 6.64 0.85
C THR A 65 3.83 7.89 1.01
N ALA A 66 5.04 7.74 1.57
CA ALA A 66 5.97 8.85 1.74
C ALA A 66 6.50 9.42 0.40
N LYS A 67 6.52 8.57 -0.63
CA LYS A 67 6.89 8.93 -2.01
C LYS A 67 5.77 8.59 -2.96
N GLU A 68 5.82 9.20 -4.14
CA GLU A 68 4.94 8.86 -5.24
C GLU A 68 5.12 7.40 -5.67
N VAL A 69 4.01 6.74 -5.98
CA VAL A 69 3.99 5.33 -6.39
C VAL A 69 3.17 5.13 -7.65
N ARG A 70 3.51 4.10 -8.40
CA ARG A 70 2.73 3.58 -9.53
C ARG A 70 2.04 2.30 -9.12
N VAL A 71 0.79 2.15 -9.53
CA VAL A 71 -0.04 0.97 -9.27
C VAL A 71 -0.26 0.22 -10.58
N THR A 72 0.02 -1.09 -10.56
CA THR A 72 -0.15 -2.00 -11.70
C THR A 72 -0.95 -3.22 -11.26
N SER A 73 -1.75 -3.78 -12.15
CA SER A 73 -2.49 -5.03 -11.95
C SER A 73 -1.96 -6.03 -12.98
N GLY A 74 -1.07 -6.92 -12.56
CA GLY A 74 -0.22 -7.67 -13.50
C GLY A 74 0.71 -6.71 -14.25
N ASP A 75 0.71 -6.78 -15.58
CA ASP A 75 1.49 -5.88 -16.46
C ASP A 75 0.73 -4.59 -16.85
N ALA A 76 -0.55 -4.48 -16.49
CA ALA A 76 -1.37 -3.33 -16.87
C ALA A 76 -1.29 -2.21 -15.81
N PRO A 77 -1.02 -0.95 -16.18
CA PRO A 77 -1.14 0.18 -15.26
C PRO A 77 -2.60 0.38 -14.86
N VAL A 78 -2.82 0.66 -13.58
CA VAL A 78 -4.15 0.94 -13.04
C VAL A 78 -4.35 2.45 -13.03
N PRO A 79 -5.51 2.97 -13.48
CA PRO A 79 -5.80 4.38 -13.39
C PRO A 79 -5.85 4.80 -11.91
N THR A 80 -4.97 5.71 -11.53
CA THR A 80 -4.87 6.26 -10.17
C THR A 80 -5.20 7.74 -10.17
N THR A 81 -5.93 8.20 -9.17
CA THR A 81 -6.14 9.62 -8.87
C THR A 81 -5.38 10.03 -7.62
N ARG A 82 -5.16 11.34 -7.44
CA ARG A 82 -4.46 11.91 -6.29
C ARG A 82 -5.36 12.93 -5.61
N PRO A 83 -6.22 12.49 -4.68
CA PRO A 83 -7.13 13.42 -4.00
C PRO A 83 -6.37 14.37 -3.06
N GLU A 84 -5.22 13.93 -2.52
CA GLU A 84 -4.44 14.68 -1.54
C GLU A 84 -2.93 14.42 -1.73
N PRO A 85 -2.05 15.32 -1.27
CA PRO A 85 -0.60 15.09 -1.27
C PRO A 85 -0.22 13.80 -0.53
N GLY A 86 0.54 12.93 -1.20
CA GLY A 86 0.97 11.64 -0.64
C GLY A 86 -0.10 10.54 -0.64
N VAL A 87 -1.30 10.81 -1.18
CA VAL A 87 -2.38 9.80 -1.30
C VAL A 87 -2.61 9.45 -2.76
N THR A 88 -2.50 8.15 -3.05
CA THR A 88 -2.85 7.55 -4.34
C THR A 88 -4.14 6.76 -4.17
N ALA A 89 -5.18 7.10 -4.93
CA ALA A 89 -6.47 6.42 -4.90
C ALA A 89 -6.72 5.67 -6.22
N PHE A 90 -7.31 4.49 -6.14
CA PHE A 90 -7.72 3.70 -7.30
C PHE A 90 -8.90 2.79 -6.95
N THR A 91 -9.58 2.27 -7.96
CA THR A 91 -10.64 1.28 -7.75
C THR A 91 -10.05 -0.13 -7.78
N ALA A 92 -10.19 -0.84 -6.67
CA ALA A 92 -9.80 -2.24 -6.54
C ALA A 92 -10.97 -3.16 -6.90
N ASN A 93 -10.66 -4.26 -7.57
CA ASN A 93 -11.60 -5.34 -7.89
C ASN A 93 -11.39 -6.48 -6.89
N ALA A 94 -12.48 -7.10 -6.43
CA ALA A 94 -12.39 -8.25 -5.54
C ALA A 94 -11.59 -9.39 -6.17
N GLY A 95 -10.64 -9.96 -5.42
CA GLY A 95 -9.74 -11.01 -5.87
C GLY A 95 -8.56 -10.53 -6.72
N ALA A 96 -8.49 -9.25 -7.09
CA ALA A 96 -7.38 -8.73 -7.87
C ALA A 96 -6.16 -8.43 -7.00
N THR A 97 -4.97 -8.57 -7.60
CA THR A 97 -3.71 -8.19 -6.98
C THR A 97 -3.13 -6.96 -7.68
N TYR A 98 -2.71 -6.00 -6.88
CA TYR A 98 -2.08 -4.77 -7.29
C TYR A 98 -0.62 -4.73 -6.83
N LEU A 99 0.29 -4.43 -7.74
CA LEU A 99 1.69 -4.16 -7.47
C LEU A 99 1.92 -2.65 -7.42
N VAL A 100 2.49 -2.21 -6.32
CA VAL A 100 2.80 -0.82 -6.03
C VAL A 100 4.30 -0.66 -5.93
N ARG A 101 4.86 0.22 -6.75
CA ARG A 101 6.29 0.50 -6.80
C ARG A 101 6.52 2.01 -6.77
N PRO A 102 7.65 2.49 -6.23
CA PRO A 102 8.04 3.89 -6.36
C PRO A 102 7.99 4.34 -7.83
N ALA A 103 7.49 5.55 -8.06
CA ALA A 103 7.44 6.15 -9.39
C ALA A 103 8.82 6.59 -9.90
#